data_AF-A0A9P3NT09-F1
#
_entry.id   AF-A0A9P3NT09-F1
#
_cell.length_a   1.000
_cell.length_b   1.000
_cell.length_c   1.000
_cell.angle_alpha   90.00
_cell.angle_beta   90.00
_cell.angle_gamma   90.00
#
_symmetry.space_group_name_H-M   'P 1'
#
loop_
_entity.id
_entity.type
_entity.pdbx_description
1 polymer ?
#
loop_
_entity_poly.entity_id
_entity_poly.type
_entity_poly.pdbx_seq_one_letter_code
_entity_poly.pdbx_strand_id
1 'polypeptide(L)' 'MTSVGGFICCVGGGPTAWESKKQVDQALSSVESEYMALFRAIREVVWQRRLLAELGEEQQGPTPLYCDSQVKPP' A
#
# COMPACT_ATOMS: atom_id res chain seq x y z
N MET A 1 -15.72 0.21 -16.54
CA MET A 1 -14.56 -0.67 -16.27
C MET A 1 -14.29 -0.59 -14.78
N THR A 2 -14.33 -1.71 -14.05
CA THR A 2 -14.05 -1.72 -12.60
C THR A 2 -12.60 -2.14 -12.38
N SER A 3 -11.77 -1.28 -11.82
CA SER A 3 -10.41 -1.62 -11.41
C SER A 3 -10.41 -2.25 -10.02
N VAL A 4 -9.54 -3.25 -9.79
CA VAL A 4 -9.33 -3.86 -8.47
C VAL A 4 -7.94 -3.45 -8.01
N GLY A 5 -7.87 -2.68 -6.92
CA GLY A 5 -6.61 -2.27 -6.32
C GLY A 5 -6.47 -2.90 -4.93
N GLY A 6 -5.25 -3.22 -4.54
CA GLY A 6 -4.99 -3.81 -3.23
C GLY A 6 -3.56 -3.59 -2.77
N PHE A 7 -3.31 -3.87 -1.50
CA PHE A 7 -1.99 -3.85 -0.91
C PHE A 7 -1.83 -5.00 0.09
N ILE A 8 -0.58 -5.38 0.33
CA ILE A 8 -0.17 -6.27 1.41
C ILE A 8 0.99 -5.57 2.14
N CYS A 9 0.91 -5.51 3.47
CA CYS A 9 1.94 -5.04 4.36
C CYS A 9 2.48 -6.23 5.15
N CYS A 10 3.81 -6.36 5.22
CA CYS A 10 4.48 -7.42 5.95
C CYS A 10 5.42 -6.84 7.02
N VAL A 11 5.42 -7.42 8.21
CA VAL A 11 6.32 -7.11 9.32
C VAL A 11 6.99 -8.40 9.77
N GLY A 12 8.32 -8.38 9.96
CA GLY A 12 9.05 -9.57 10.41
C GLY A 12 8.98 -10.77 9.44
N GLY A 13 8.67 -10.54 8.16
CA GLY A 13 8.51 -11.60 7.16
C GLY A 13 7.11 -12.21 7.07
N GLY A 14 6.15 -11.76 7.89
CA GLY A 14 4.75 -12.19 7.83
C GLY A 14 3.79 -11.07 7.42
N PRO A 15 2.67 -11.38 6.74
CA PRO A 15 1.66 -10.38 6.39
C PRO A 15 0.89 -9.92 7.64
N THR A 16 0.86 -8.61 7.88
CA THR A 16 0.17 -7.98 9.02
C THR A 16 -1.10 -7.26 8.61
N ALA A 17 -1.16 -6.70 7.40
CA ALA A 17 -2.34 -6.03 6.87
C ALA A 17 -2.46 -6.26 5.37
N TRP A 18 -3.68 -6.41 4.88
CA TRP A 18 -3.96 -6.47 3.46
C TRP A 18 -5.34 -5.90 3.15
N GLU A 19 -5.48 -5.30 1.98
CA GLU A 19 -6.76 -4.88 1.44
C GLU A 19 -6.82 -5.28 -0.04
N SER A 20 -7.96 -5.80 -0.48
CA SER A 20 -8.28 -5.95 -1.90
C SER A 20 -9.64 -5.34 -2.12
N LYS A 21 -9.67 -4.16 -2.75
CA LYS A 21 -10.89 -3.41 -2.97
C LYS A 21 -11.13 -3.23 -4.46
N LYS A 22 -12.25 -3.78 -4.92
CA LYS A 22 -12.84 -3.43 -6.21
C LYS A 22 -13.37 -2.00 -6.09
N GLN A 23 -12.77 -1.07 -6.83
CA GLN A 23 -13.23 0.32 -6.82
C GLN A 23 -14.55 0.38 -7.59
N VAL A 24 -15.64 0.65 -6.86
CA VAL A 24 -17.00 0.78 -7.40
C VAL A 24 -17.27 2.20 -7.88
N ASP A 25 -16.54 3.19 -7.36
CA ASP A 25 -16.63 4.60 -7.75
C ASP A 25 -15.43 5.06 -8.57
N GLN A 26 -15.74 5.56 -9.78
CA GLN A 26 -15.07 6.62 -10.54
C GLN A 26 -13.54 6.78 -10.45
N ALA A 27 -12.75 5.71 -10.58
CA ALA A 27 -11.38 5.90 -11.06
C ALA A 27 -11.45 6.23 -12.56
N LEU A 28 -11.07 7.45 -12.95
CA LEU A 28 -11.05 7.91 -14.34
C LEU A 28 -9.98 7.16 -15.17
N SER A 29 -9.07 6.43 -14.51
CA SER A 29 -7.99 5.64 -15.13
C SER A 29 -7.47 4.55 -14.17
N SER A 30 -6.82 3.51 -14.71
CA SER A 30 -6.10 2.50 -13.89
C SER A 30 -5.06 3.14 -12.98
N VAL A 31 -4.38 4.19 -13.47
CA VAL A 31 -3.36 4.94 -12.73
C VAL A 31 -3.91 5.56 -11.44
N GLU A 32 -5.12 6.11 -11.49
CA GLU A 32 -5.76 6.69 -10.30
C GLU A 32 -6.11 5.61 -9.27
N SER A 33 -6.63 4.47 -9.73
CA SER A 33 -6.97 3.36 -8.84
C SER A 33 -5.74 2.77 -8.15
N GLU A 34 -4.61 2.69 -8.87
CA GLU A 34 -3.31 2.25 -8.37
C GLU A 34 -2.71 3.27 -7.39
N TYR A 35 -2.79 4.55 -7.71
CA TYR A 35 -2.35 5.62 -6.80
C TYR A 35 -3.15 5.62 -5.49
N MET A 36 -4.46 5.36 -5.56
CA MET A 36 -5.29 5.22 -4.35
C MET A 36 -4.93 3.98 -3.53
N ALA A 37 -4.61 2.85 -4.18
CA ALA A 37 -4.12 1.66 -3.49
C ALA A 37 -2.76 1.91 -2.81
N LEU A 38 -1.84 2.58 -3.51
CA LEU A 38 -0.54 3.02 -3.00
C LEU A 38 -0.69 3.93 -1.76
N PHE A 39 -1.57 4.94 -1.85
CA PHE A 39 -1.80 5.87 -0.75
C PHE A 39 -2.32 5.15 0.50
N ARG A 40 -3.21 4.16 0.34
CA ARG A 40 -3.68 3.33 1.45
C ARG A 40 -2.58 2.47 2.04
N ALA A 41 -1.75 1.86 1.19
CA ALA A 41 -0.59 1.09 1.64
C ALA A 41 0.37 1.94 2.46
N ILE A 42 0.67 3.16 2.01
CA ILE A 42 1.55 4.10 2.73
C ILE A 42 0.96 4.47 4.09
N ARG A 43 -0.34 4.77 4.15
CA ARG A 43 -1.02 5.08 5.42
C ARG A 43 -0.89 3.93 6.41
N GLU A 44 -1.08 2.71 5.95
CA GLU A 44 -0.95 1.51 6.78
C GLU A 44 0.49 1.31 7.27
N VAL A 45 1.48 1.46 6.37
CA VAL A 45 2.91 1.38 6.73
C VAL A 45 3.28 2.43 7.78
N VAL A 46 2.83 3.68 7.63
CA VAL A 46 3.11 4.75 8.60
C VAL A 46 2.48 4.42 9.96
N TRP A 47 1.25 3.91 9.97
CA TRP A 47 0.59 3.50 11.21
C TRP A 47 1.34 2.34 11.90
N GLN A 48 1.73 1.31 11.15
CA GLN A 48 2.48 0.19 11.69
C GLN A 48 3.86 0.60 12.20
N ARG A 49 4.57 1.50 11.51
CA ARG A 49 5.85 2.03 11.99
C ARG A 49 5.71 2.75 13.32
N ARG A 50 4.64 3.52 13.52
CA ARG A 50 4.36 4.19 14.80
C ARG A 50 4.07 3.18 15.90
N LEU A 51 3.24 2.17 15.62
CA LEU A 51 2.95 1.09 16.56
C LEU A 51 4.22 0.33 16.96
N LEU A 52 5.08 0.01 15.99
CA LEU A 52 6.35 -0.66 16.25
C LEU A 52 7.29 0.21 17.08
N ALA A 53 7.35 1.53 16.82
CA ALA A 53 8.12 2.45 17.64
C ALA A 53 7.62 2.50 19.10
N GLU A 54 6.31 2.49 19.33
CA GLU A 54 5.72 2.40 20.68
C GLU A 54 6.06 1.07 21.38
N LEU A 55 6.22 -0.01 20.62
CA LEU A 55 6.64 -1.33 21.12
C LEU A 55 8.17 -1.47 21.30
N GLY A 56 8.95 -0.45 20.98
CA GLY A 56 10.42 -0.47 21.07
C GLY A 56 11.15 -1.01 19.82
N GLU A 57 10.42 -1.34 18.76
CA GLU A 57 10.93 -1.89 17.49
C GLU A 57 10.94 -0.82 16.38
N GLU A 58 11.55 0.33 16.68
CA GLU A 58 11.58 1.46 15.76
C GLU A 58 12.29 1.12 14.43
N GLN A 59 11.58 1.33 13.33
CA GLN A 59 12.12 1.07 11.98
C GLN A 59 13.07 2.20 11.57
N GLN A 60 14.38 2.03 11.73
CA GLN A 60 15.35 3.09 11.39
C GLN A 60 15.58 3.25 9.87
N GLY A 61 15.25 2.23 9.07
CA GLY A 61 15.42 2.24 7.61
C GLY A 61 14.16 2.60 6.83
N PRO A 62 14.30 2.91 5.52
CA PRO A 62 13.16 3.07 4.62
C PRO A 62 12.39 1.75 4.46
N THR A 63 11.06 1.81 4.47
CA THR A 63 10.21 0.63 4.21
C THR A 63 10.08 0.46 2.69
N PRO A 64 10.54 -0.67 2.10
CA PRO A 64 10.42 -0.92 0.68
C PRO A 64 8.95 -1.12 0.32
N LEU A 65 8.50 -0.40 -0.72
CA LEU A 65 7.14 -0.46 -1.19
C LEU A 65 7.13 -0.95 -2.63
N TYR A 66 6.50 -2.10 -2.86
CA TYR A 66 6.42 -2.74 -4.16
C TYR A 66 5.07 -2.43 -4.80
N CYS A 67 5.10 -1.94 -6.03
CA CYS A 67 3.92 -1.76 -6.86
C CYS A 67 4.10 -2.52 -8.17
N ASP A 68 3.06 -3.24 -8.58
CA ASP A 68 3.03 -3.96 -9.85
C ASP A 68 2.64 -3.07 -11.04
N SER A 69 2.44 -1.77 -10.80
CA SER A 69 2.01 -0.81 -11.82
C SER A 69 3.11 -0.54 -12.85
N GLN A 70 2.91 -1.06 -14.05
CA GLN A 70 3.73 -0.73 -15.22
C GLN A 70 3.32 0.64 -15.75
N VAL A 71 3.90 1.71 -15.21
CA VAL A 71 3.86 3.02 -15.89
C VAL A 71 4.71 2.90 -17.15
N LYS A 72 4.04 2.81 -18.30
CA LYS A 72 4.71 2.84 -19.61
C LYS A 72 5.29 4.25 -19.80
N PRO A 73 6.62 4.42 -19.93
CA PRO A 73 7.20 5.73 -20.21
C PRO A 73 6.74 6.22 -21.60
N PRO A 74 6.68 7.55 -21.82
CA PRO A 74 6.23 8.15 -23.08
C PRO A 74 7.09 7.76 -24.28
#